data_AF-A0A9D5VML9-F1
#
_entry.id   AF-A0A9D5VML9-F1
#
_cell.length_a   1.000
_cell.length_b   1.000
_cell.length_c   1.000
_cell.angle_alpha   90.00
_cell.angle_beta   90.00
_cell.angle_gamma   90.00
#
_symmetry.space_group_name_H-M   'P 1'
#
loop_
_entity.id
_entity.type
_entity.pdbx_description
1 polymer ?
#
loop_
_entity_poly.entity_id
_entity_poly.type
_entity_poly.pdbx_seq_one_letter_code
_entity_poly.pdbx_strand_id
1 'polypeptide(L)'
;MKRYYLSILVLFLFFVSSTSSIWGAVREELYEEIEAVVPHLSELPVEQMLEVDRAYLEFKRSEVEREELQNLKFAYLSYRPLVIEQLLANSASLQEADGKELTTILESLVAMRAMLSESELLALKKQVSKEELAREDFLKLLLLKGDFNLAERLLSRRDMALAVQSKLLGPARKMEFHAYVGDDTPVSEWGVDQDLSNYQLSLDGRVNYRGISLQSGDVLLVNVNTDTENLYSFFLKEPSPFAHAAVYVEVREGGRWYPAVYEIYEKGVRLLPLNSFLHQSVVSYAEVYRLNELSDGISLEERERLSFYAKTIAAEAHGYNLYGDPAASPDNHYLTCTSAITYLFDSVGLQHFPALSLVDPTLMDNLLRVGMNAKSVVGTLEFMDSEATSFVGNIDNGPIDEAVVRALVVMKFKEYLRTLVLWPWGVEYWGTRLCLKIIDNKTPLLSDPLMAIFGFNRDNLPYGPFPLMGAMLSIERALIKVVQKLQLQSELKSIIKQERHQGVLLMHTLYTQQRVQEILESSFSPIRDWFVTSEESHYSAWAEAIYRAYCSYSSYGCGGNGASLASGR
;
A
#
# COMPACT_ATOMS: atom_id res chain seq x y z
N MET A 1 -6.82 -33.45 -28.47
CA MET A 1 -8.05 -32.63 -28.37
C MET A 1 -9.17 -33.28 -27.55
N LYS A 2 -9.74 -34.45 -27.90
CA LYS A 2 -10.89 -35.03 -27.14
C LYS A 2 -10.64 -35.47 -25.69
N ARG A 3 -9.37 -35.60 -25.25
CA ARG A 3 -9.03 -35.94 -23.84
C ARG A 3 -8.90 -34.73 -22.91
N TYR A 4 -8.64 -33.52 -23.45
CA TYR A 4 -8.52 -32.29 -22.66
C TYR A 4 -9.89 -31.73 -22.22
N TYR A 5 -10.90 -31.87 -23.08
CA TYR A 5 -12.29 -31.50 -22.73
C TYR A 5 -12.87 -32.36 -21.61
N LEU A 6 -12.41 -33.59 -21.41
CA LEU A 6 -12.92 -34.46 -20.37
C LEU A 6 -12.38 -34.08 -18.97
N SER A 7 -11.16 -33.56 -18.89
CA SER A 7 -10.58 -33.08 -17.63
C SER A 7 -11.23 -31.77 -17.16
N ILE A 8 -11.52 -30.86 -18.10
CA ILE A 8 -12.21 -29.59 -17.81
C ILE A 8 -13.69 -29.83 -17.46
N LEU A 9 -14.36 -30.80 -18.10
CA LEU A 9 -15.75 -31.16 -17.79
C LEU A 9 -15.89 -31.90 -16.44
N VAL A 10 -14.84 -32.59 -15.96
CA VAL A 10 -14.82 -33.26 -14.65
C VAL A 10 -14.60 -32.26 -13.52
N LEU A 11 -13.82 -31.20 -13.73
CA LEU A 11 -13.74 -30.05 -12.83
C LEU A 11 -15.09 -29.32 -12.71
N PHE A 12 -15.79 -29.13 -13.84
CA PHE A 12 -17.10 -28.46 -13.87
C PHE A 12 -18.25 -29.25 -13.21
N LEU A 13 -18.15 -30.58 -13.14
CA LEU A 13 -19.18 -31.43 -12.52
C LEU A 13 -19.04 -31.55 -10.99
N PHE A 14 -17.88 -31.18 -10.42
CA PHE A 14 -17.73 -31.07 -8.96
C PHE A 14 -18.37 -29.79 -8.38
N PHE A 15 -18.66 -28.80 -9.22
CA PHE A 15 -19.13 -27.47 -8.83
C PHE A 15 -20.59 -27.37 -8.34
N VAL A 16 -21.41 -28.43 -8.48
CA VAL A 16 -22.88 -28.33 -8.26
C VAL A 16 -23.41 -29.10 -7.04
N SER A 17 -22.58 -29.81 -6.27
CA SER A 17 -23.10 -30.48 -5.06
C SER A 17 -22.05 -30.76 -3.98
N SER A 18 -21.97 -29.91 -2.96
CA SER A 18 -21.97 -30.31 -1.54
C SER A 18 -21.54 -29.14 -0.63
N THR A 19 -22.50 -28.50 0.02
CA THR A 19 -22.20 -27.51 1.04
C THR A 19 -21.50 -28.14 2.26
N SER A 20 -20.51 -27.42 2.78
CA SER A 20 -19.83 -27.54 4.09
C SER A 20 -18.53 -28.33 4.25
N SER A 21 -17.88 -28.84 3.18
CA SER A 21 -16.47 -29.29 3.23
C SER A 21 -15.58 -28.79 2.08
N ILE A 22 -16.07 -27.80 1.32
CA ILE A 22 -15.49 -27.32 0.06
C ILE A 22 -14.42 -26.24 0.25
N TRP A 23 -14.39 -25.53 1.37
CA TRP A 23 -13.59 -24.31 1.51
C TRP A 23 -12.07 -24.53 1.62
N GLY A 24 -11.63 -25.74 1.97
CA GLY A 24 -10.22 -26.12 1.88
C GLY A 24 -9.76 -26.40 0.44
N ALA A 25 -10.66 -26.80 -0.45
CA ALA A 25 -10.36 -27.06 -1.86
C ALA A 25 -10.37 -25.75 -2.69
N VAL A 26 -11.28 -24.82 -2.40
CA VAL A 26 -11.37 -23.50 -3.06
C VAL A 26 -10.09 -22.67 -2.94
N ARG A 27 -9.28 -22.92 -1.89
CA ARG A 27 -8.04 -22.20 -1.59
C ARG A 27 -6.86 -22.59 -2.50
N GLU A 28 -6.66 -23.89 -2.74
CA GLU A 28 -5.71 -24.36 -3.77
C GLU A 28 -6.26 -24.03 -5.16
N GLU A 29 -7.58 -24.11 -5.35
CA GLU A 29 -8.26 -23.89 -6.63
C GLU A 29 -8.04 -22.50 -7.22
N LEU A 30 -8.19 -21.37 -6.50
CA LEU A 30 -8.03 -20.05 -7.15
C LEU A 30 -6.58 -19.81 -7.65
N TYR A 31 -5.59 -20.26 -6.88
CA TYR A 31 -4.20 -20.16 -7.27
C TYR A 31 -3.88 -21.08 -8.45
N GLU A 32 -4.29 -22.35 -8.35
CA GLU A 32 -4.15 -23.34 -9.41
C GLU A 32 -4.93 -22.94 -10.67
N GLU A 33 -6.06 -22.26 -10.52
CA GLU A 33 -6.87 -21.72 -11.62
C GLU A 33 -6.11 -20.61 -12.34
N ILE A 34 -5.59 -19.60 -11.62
CA ILE A 34 -4.78 -18.55 -12.25
C ILE A 34 -3.54 -19.20 -12.89
N GLU A 35 -2.85 -20.11 -12.19
CA GLU A 35 -1.64 -20.79 -12.69
C GLU A 35 -1.92 -21.66 -13.92
N ALA A 36 -3.03 -22.38 -13.96
CA ALA A 36 -3.45 -23.19 -15.10
C ALA A 36 -3.90 -22.35 -16.29
N VAL A 37 -4.48 -21.18 -16.04
CA VAL A 37 -5.04 -20.29 -17.07
C VAL A 37 -3.94 -19.47 -17.77
N VAL A 38 -2.97 -18.93 -17.04
CA VAL A 38 -1.97 -17.99 -17.60
C VAL A 38 -1.22 -18.54 -18.83
N PRO A 39 -0.66 -19.77 -18.82
CA PRO A 39 0.07 -20.33 -19.97
C PRO A 39 -0.79 -20.49 -21.23
N HIS A 40 -2.11 -20.54 -21.07
CA HIS A 40 -3.08 -20.79 -22.13
C HIS A 40 -3.92 -19.57 -22.48
N LEU A 41 -3.63 -18.38 -21.94
CA LEU A 41 -4.44 -17.18 -22.14
C LEU A 41 -4.76 -16.88 -23.61
N SER A 42 -3.82 -17.11 -24.54
CA SER A 42 -4.05 -16.88 -25.97
C SER A 42 -5.05 -17.86 -26.62
N GLU A 43 -5.34 -18.97 -25.95
CA GLU A 43 -6.22 -20.05 -26.40
C GLU A 43 -7.57 -20.07 -25.68
N LEU A 44 -7.73 -19.31 -24.59
CA LEU A 44 -8.93 -19.34 -23.75
C LEU A 44 -10.03 -18.42 -24.29
N PRO A 45 -11.31 -18.85 -24.19
CA PRO A 45 -12.44 -17.95 -24.36
C PRO A 45 -12.40 -16.81 -23.33
N VAL A 46 -12.86 -15.63 -23.73
CA VAL A 46 -12.88 -14.45 -22.87
C VAL A 46 -13.69 -14.71 -21.61
N GLU A 47 -14.79 -15.46 -21.71
CA GLU A 47 -15.65 -15.81 -20.58
C GLU A 47 -14.88 -16.50 -19.45
N GLN A 48 -13.91 -17.36 -19.78
CA GLN A 48 -13.08 -18.04 -18.78
C GLN A 48 -12.09 -17.09 -18.11
N MET A 49 -11.59 -16.09 -18.85
CA MET A 49 -10.76 -15.03 -18.24
C MET A 49 -11.58 -14.18 -17.27
N LEU A 50 -12.84 -13.90 -17.61
CA LEU A 50 -13.76 -13.15 -16.76
C LEU A 50 -14.16 -13.90 -15.49
N GLU A 51 -14.21 -15.24 -15.54
CA GLU A 51 -14.49 -16.09 -14.37
C GLU A 51 -13.36 -15.99 -13.34
N VAL A 52 -12.10 -16.00 -13.76
CA VAL A 52 -10.95 -15.85 -12.85
C VAL A 52 -10.92 -14.47 -12.19
N ASP A 53 -11.18 -13.40 -12.96
CA ASP A 53 -11.28 -12.04 -12.40
C ASP A 53 -12.42 -11.94 -11.38
N ARG A 54 -13.61 -12.47 -11.71
CA ARG A 54 -14.74 -12.52 -10.78
C ARG A 54 -14.41 -13.33 -9.52
N ALA A 55 -13.80 -14.50 -9.69
CA ALA A 55 -13.40 -15.34 -8.57
C ALA A 55 -12.48 -14.58 -7.63
N TYR A 56 -11.44 -13.91 -8.15
CA TYR A 56 -10.56 -13.06 -7.34
C TYR A 56 -11.29 -11.94 -6.58
N LEU A 57 -12.26 -11.28 -7.20
CA LEU A 57 -13.00 -10.18 -6.56
C LEU A 57 -13.99 -10.69 -5.50
N GLU A 58 -14.69 -11.79 -5.75
CA GLU A 58 -15.67 -12.39 -4.83
C GLU A 58 -15.01 -13.20 -3.70
N PHE A 59 -13.74 -13.51 -3.85
CA PHE A 59 -12.98 -14.29 -2.90
C PHE A 59 -12.85 -13.62 -1.53
N LYS A 60 -13.12 -14.36 -0.46
CA LYS A 60 -12.97 -13.83 0.90
C LYS A 60 -11.52 -13.96 1.34
N ARG A 61 -10.86 -12.81 1.53
CA ARG A 61 -9.45 -12.78 1.93
C ARG A 61 -9.21 -13.45 3.28
N SER A 62 -10.21 -13.45 4.16
CA SER A 62 -10.17 -14.13 5.46
C SER A 62 -10.15 -15.66 5.39
N GLU A 63 -10.40 -16.24 4.21
CA GLU A 63 -10.37 -17.69 3.99
C GLU A 63 -8.97 -18.18 3.53
N VAL A 64 -8.01 -17.26 3.38
CA VAL A 64 -6.63 -17.57 2.95
C VAL A 64 -5.63 -17.35 4.06
N GLU A 65 -4.64 -18.23 4.11
CA GLU A 65 -3.52 -18.02 5.01
C GLU A 65 -2.82 -16.71 4.67
N ARG A 66 -2.59 -15.90 5.69
CA ARG A 66 -2.00 -14.56 5.55
C ARG A 66 -0.69 -14.56 4.75
N GLU A 67 0.09 -15.64 4.80
CA GLU A 67 1.33 -15.81 4.03
C GLU A 67 1.10 -15.92 2.51
N GLU A 68 -0.07 -16.41 2.08
CA GLU A 68 -0.42 -16.60 0.67
C GLU A 68 -1.05 -15.36 0.03
N LEU A 69 -1.61 -14.44 0.82
CA LEU A 69 -2.25 -13.21 0.32
C LEU A 69 -1.29 -12.35 -0.51
N GLN A 70 0.00 -12.36 -0.17
CA GLN A 70 1.02 -11.68 -0.97
C GLN A 70 1.19 -12.35 -2.36
N ASN A 71 1.23 -13.68 -2.42
CA ASN A 71 1.32 -14.40 -3.69
C ASN A 71 0.07 -14.19 -4.53
N LEU A 72 -1.12 -14.29 -3.92
CA LEU A 72 -2.39 -14.04 -4.59
C LEU A 72 -2.46 -12.64 -5.22
N LYS A 73 -1.96 -11.62 -4.51
CA LYS A 73 -1.84 -10.27 -5.06
C LYS A 73 -0.92 -10.22 -6.29
N PHE A 74 0.30 -10.72 -6.20
CA PHE A 74 1.25 -10.66 -7.34
C PHE A 74 0.81 -11.54 -8.52
N ALA A 75 0.09 -12.62 -8.21
CA ALA A 75 -0.55 -13.46 -9.19
C ALA A 75 -1.58 -12.67 -10.00
N TYR A 76 -2.51 -12.01 -9.32
CA TYR A 76 -3.54 -11.19 -9.94
C TYR A 76 -2.95 -9.99 -10.71
N LEU A 77 -1.97 -9.30 -10.12
CA LEU A 77 -1.27 -8.18 -10.78
C LEU A 77 -0.54 -8.62 -12.07
N SER A 78 -0.09 -9.87 -12.14
CA SER A 78 0.55 -10.41 -13.35
C SER A 78 -0.48 -10.86 -14.39
N TYR A 79 -1.56 -11.49 -13.92
CA TYR A 79 -2.66 -12.00 -14.72
C TYR A 79 -3.39 -10.89 -15.47
N ARG A 80 -3.82 -9.84 -14.77
CA ARG A 80 -4.71 -8.80 -15.32
C ARG A 80 -4.13 -8.10 -16.56
N PRO A 81 -2.86 -7.63 -16.58
CA PRO A 81 -2.26 -7.05 -17.78
C PRO A 81 -2.18 -8.02 -18.95
N LEU A 82 -1.95 -9.32 -18.72
CA LEU A 82 -1.87 -10.31 -19.80
C LEU A 82 -3.23 -10.55 -20.45
N VAL A 83 -4.29 -10.60 -19.66
CA VAL A 83 -5.67 -10.66 -20.19
C VAL A 83 -5.97 -9.43 -21.03
N ILE A 84 -5.64 -8.24 -20.53
CA ILE A 84 -5.82 -6.99 -21.26
C ILE A 84 -5.02 -7.01 -22.57
N GLU A 85 -3.74 -7.37 -22.55
CA GLU A 85 -2.90 -7.49 -23.74
C GLU A 85 -3.50 -8.48 -24.74
N GLN A 86 -4.02 -9.62 -24.28
CA GLN A 86 -4.64 -10.63 -25.12
C GLN A 86 -5.95 -10.16 -25.75
N LEU A 87 -6.82 -9.51 -24.97
CA LEU A 87 -8.08 -8.92 -25.46
C LEU A 87 -7.81 -7.87 -26.54
N LEU A 88 -6.74 -7.10 -26.39
CA LEU A 88 -6.34 -6.08 -27.37
C LEU A 88 -5.64 -6.68 -28.59
N ALA A 89 -4.80 -7.71 -28.41
CA ALA A 89 -4.09 -8.38 -29.51
C ALA A 89 -5.04 -9.17 -30.43
N ASN A 90 -6.13 -9.72 -29.88
CA ASN A 90 -7.17 -10.40 -30.64
C ASN A 90 -8.06 -9.45 -31.45
N SER A 91 -8.04 -8.15 -31.14
CA SER A 91 -8.69 -7.14 -31.96
C SER A 91 -7.79 -6.80 -33.16
N ALA A 92 -8.22 -7.14 -34.37
CA ALA A 92 -7.54 -6.65 -35.56
C ALA A 92 -7.46 -5.13 -35.42
N SER A 93 -6.24 -4.56 -35.53
CA SER A 93 -5.85 -3.21 -35.09
C SER A 93 -7.04 -2.32 -34.73
N LEU A 94 -7.15 -1.80 -33.49
CA LEU A 94 -8.29 -0.96 -33.02
C LEU A 94 -8.78 0.16 -33.98
N GLN A 95 -8.02 0.47 -35.03
CA GLN A 95 -8.37 1.36 -36.14
C GLN A 95 -9.23 0.72 -37.26
N GLU A 96 -9.28 -0.61 -37.36
CA GLU A 96 -9.94 -1.40 -38.41
C GLU A 96 -11.04 -2.35 -37.86
N ALA A 97 -11.13 -2.53 -36.54
CA ALA A 97 -12.16 -3.35 -35.90
C ALA A 97 -13.58 -2.84 -36.21
N ASP A 98 -14.50 -3.75 -36.55
CA ASP A 98 -15.89 -3.38 -36.77
C ASP A 98 -16.61 -3.05 -35.44
N GLY A 99 -17.77 -2.38 -35.54
CA GLY A 99 -18.52 -1.96 -34.35
C GLY A 99 -18.91 -3.11 -33.43
N LYS A 100 -19.07 -4.34 -33.93
CA LYS A 100 -19.46 -5.53 -33.17
C LYS A 100 -18.27 -6.15 -32.43
N GLU A 101 -17.09 -6.13 -33.05
CA GLU A 101 -15.83 -6.54 -32.43
C GLU A 101 -15.48 -5.60 -31.27
N LEU A 102 -15.56 -4.28 -31.50
CA LEU A 102 -15.40 -3.26 -30.45
C LEU A 102 -16.43 -3.43 -29.32
N THR A 103 -17.67 -3.79 -29.65
CA THR A 103 -18.71 -4.11 -28.65
C THR A 103 -18.32 -5.29 -27.79
N THR A 104 -17.83 -6.37 -28.41
CA THR A 104 -17.47 -7.61 -27.70
C THR A 104 -16.27 -7.37 -26.78
N ILE A 105 -15.27 -6.63 -27.26
CA ILE A 105 -14.12 -6.20 -26.46
C ILE A 105 -14.59 -5.31 -25.30
N LEU A 106 -15.50 -4.38 -25.56
CA LEU A 106 -16.08 -3.54 -24.52
C LEU A 106 -16.86 -4.33 -23.50
N GLU A 107 -17.73 -5.25 -23.91
CA GLU A 107 -18.48 -6.12 -23.00
C GLU A 107 -17.53 -6.95 -22.14
N SER A 108 -16.43 -7.41 -22.72
CA SER A 108 -15.38 -8.16 -22.03
C SER A 108 -14.61 -7.29 -21.02
N LEU A 109 -14.12 -6.12 -21.44
CA LEU A 109 -13.46 -5.16 -20.55
C LEU A 109 -14.41 -4.62 -19.47
N VAL A 110 -15.70 -4.50 -19.79
CA VAL A 110 -16.74 -4.12 -18.83
C VAL A 110 -16.98 -5.24 -17.82
N ALA A 111 -17.00 -6.48 -18.28
CA ALA A 111 -17.18 -7.66 -17.44
C ALA A 111 -15.95 -7.97 -16.56
N MET A 112 -14.74 -7.61 -16.98
CA MET A 112 -13.54 -7.49 -16.11
C MET A 112 -13.68 -6.28 -15.17
N ARG A 113 -14.82 -6.16 -14.47
CA ARG A 113 -15.33 -4.92 -13.86
C ARG A 113 -14.21 -4.15 -13.15
N ALA A 114 -14.03 -2.89 -13.53
CA ALA A 114 -14.50 -1.88 -12.61
C ALA A 114 -15.80 -1.19 -13.12
N MET A 115 -16.92 -1.53 -12.46
CA MET A 115 -18.27 -0.92 -12.41
C MET A 115 -18.90 -0.18 -13.60
N LEU A 116 -19.87 -0.83 -14.28
CA LEU A 116 -21.08 -0.16 -14.79
C LEU A 116 -22.29 -0.82 -14.15
N SER A 117 -23.22 -0.06 -13.57
CA SER A 117 -24.54 -0.56 -13.18
C SER A 117 -25.26 -1.19 -14.38
N GLU A 118 -26.19 -2.10 -14.14
CA GLU A 118 -26.97 -2.73 -15.22
C GLU A 118 -27.63 -1.67 -16.12
N SER A 119 -28.03 -0.54 -15.53
CA SER A 119 -28.59 0.61 -16.24
C SER A 119 -27.59 1.35 -17.13
N GLU A 120 -26.33 1.49 -16.70
CA GLU A 120 -25.25 2.10 -17.48
C GLU A 120 -24.78 1.15 -18.59
N LEU A 121 -24.71 -0.15 -18.30
CA LEU A 121 -24.48 -1.20 -19.30
C LEU A 121 -25.58 -1.18 -20.38
N LEU A 122 -26.84 -1.05 -19.98
CA LEU A 122 -27.98 -0.92 -20.89
C LEU A 122 -27.96 0.38 -21.70
N ALA A 123 -27.57 1.50 -21.08
CA ALA A 123 -27.39 2.78 -21.76
C ALA A 123 -26.28 2.70 -22.82
N LEU A 124 -25.17 2.05 -22.47
CA LEU A 124 -24.08 1.77 -23.39
C LEU A 124 -24.51 0.83 -24.51
N LYS A 125 -25.17 -0.29 -24.20
CA LYS A 125 -25.74 -1.21 -25.21
C LYS A 125 -26.71 -0.49 -26.17
N LYS A 126 -27.48 0.49 -25.67
CA LYS A 126 -28.35 1.35 -26.51
C LYS A 126 -27.58 2.36 -27.38
N GLN A 127 -26.39 2.79 -26.97
CA GLN A 127 -25.52 3.65 -27.78
C GLN A 127 -24.72 2.84 -28.80
N VAL A 128 -24.17 1.70 -28.38
CA VAL A 128 -23.43 0.72 -29.19
C VAL A 128 -24.28 0.16 -30.34
N SER A 129 -25.55 -0.17 -30.08
CA SER A 129 -26.48 -0.72 -31.07
C SER A 129 -26.86 0.24 -32.22
N LYS A 130 -26.33 1.47 -32.21
CA LYS A 130 -26.48 2.45 -33.31
C LYS A 130 -25.30 2.44 -34.30
N GLU A 131 -24.49 1.37 -34.32
CA GLU A 131 -23.37 1.11 -35.26
C GLU A 131 -22.18 2.10 -35.21
N GLU A 132 -22.28 3.23 -34.52
CA GLU A 132 -21.14 4.10 -34.21
C GLU A 132 -20.98 4.22 -32.70
N LEU A 133 -20.17 3.32 -32.12
CA LEU A 133 -19.58 3.66 -30.84
C LEU A 133 -18.55 4.75 -31.10
N ALA A 134 -18.87 6.00 -30.72
CA ALA A 134 -17.91 7.08 -30.80
C ALA A 134 -16.66 6.65 -30.01
N ARG A 135 -15.49 6.70 -30.65
CA ARG A 135 -14.19 6.40 -30.03
C ARG A 135 -14.04 7.05 -28.64
N GLU A 136 -14.65 8.21 -28.44
CA GLU A 136 -14.70 8.93 -27.16
C GLU A 136 -15.39 8.14 -26.02
N ASP A 137 -16.43 7.36 -26.31
CA ASP A 137 -17.14 6.55 -25.31
C ASP A 137 -16.39 5.26 -24.97
N PHE A 138 -15.65 4.69 -25.94
CA PHE A 138 -14.67 3.64 -25.68
C PHE A 138 -13.57 4.12 -24.73
N LEU A 139 -13.08 5.33 -24.95
CA LEU A 139 -12.04 5.95 -24.14
C LEU A 139 -12.54 6.28 -22.73
N LYS A 140 -13.76 6.77 -22.57
CA LYS A 140 -14.42 6.93 -21.26
C LYS A 140 -14.39 5.64 -20.47
N LEU A 141 -14.69 4.52 -21.13
CA LEU A 141 -14.71 3.21 -20.50
C LEU A 141 -13.33 2.72 -20.09
N LEU A 142 -12.32 2.87 -20.94
CA LEU A 142 -10.94 2.52 -20.57
C LEU A 142 -10.45 3.34 -19.37
N LEU A 143 -10.75 4.64 -19.33
CA LEU A 143 -10.38 5.51 -18.21
C LEU A 143 -11.15 5.12 -16.93
N LEU A 144 -12.42 4.71 -17.04
CA LEU A 144 -13.19 4.16 -15.93
C LEU A 144 -12.63 2.84 -15.37
N LYS A 145 -11.73 2.13 -16.07
CA LYS A 145 -11.14 0.86 -15.61
C LYS A 145 -9.81 1.02 -14.88
N GLY A 146 -9.33 2.25 -14.73
CA GLY A 146 -8.17 2.59 -13.90
C GLY A 146 -6.80 2.29 -14.51
N ASP A 147 -6.72 1.77 -15.73
CA ASP A 147 -5.44 1.56 -16.42
C ASP A 147 -5.04 2.82 -17.21
N PHE A 148 -4.42 3.76 -16.49
CA PHE A 148 -3.95 5.03 -17.05
C PHE A 148 -2.93 4.81 -18.18
N ASN A 149 -2.01 3.86 -18.01
CA ASN A 149 -0.94 3.58 -18.97
C ASN A 149 -1.50 3.01 -20.28
N LEU A 150 -2.49 2.13 -20.18
CA LEU A 150 -3.18 1.61 -21.35
C LEU A 150 -3.95 2.72 -22.07
N ALA A 151 -4.68 3.56 -21.33
CA ALA A 151 -5.41 4.66 -21.93
C ALA A 151 -4.45 5.64 -22.64
N GLU A 152 -3.31 5.98 -22.05
CA GLU A 152 -2.28 6.82 -22.66
C GLU A 152 -1.68 6.18 -23.93
N ARG A 153 -1.45 4.86 -23.93
CA ARG A 153 -0.95 4.11 -25.09
C ARG A 153 -1.93 4.06 -26.26
N LEU A 154 -3.23 3.98 -25.97
CA LEU A 154 -4.29 3.87 -26.98
C LEU A 154 -4.76 5.24 -27.51
N LEU A 155 -4.41 6.33 -26.83
CA LEU A 155 -4.78 7.70 -27.19
C LEU A 155 -3.71 8.39 -28.02
N SER A 156 -4.10 9.02 -29.14
CA SER A 156 -3.23 10.01 -29.79
C SER A 156 -3.20 11.28 -28.92
N ARG A 157 -2.08 12.01 -28.87
CA ARG A 157 -1.92 13.28 -28.12
C ARG A 157 -3.00 14.34 -28.40
N ARG A 158 -3.78 14.18 -29.48
CA ARG A 158 -4.81 15.12 -29.94
C ARG A 158 -6.22 14.79 -29.41
N ASP A 159 -6.46 13.55 -28.97
CA ASP A 159 -7.78 13.06 -28.55
C ASP A 159 -8.05 13.26 -27.04
N MET A 160 -7.11 13.87 -26.31
CA MET A 160 -7.26 14.27 -24.90
C MET A 160 -8.18 15.49 -24.76
N ALA A 161 -9.49 15.30 -24.98
CA ALA A 161 -10.47 16.22 -24.44
C ALA A 161 -10.44 16.11 -22.90
N LEU A 162 -9.60 16.95 -22.28
CA LEU A 162 -9.29 17.08 -20.85
C LEU A 162 -10.50 16.97 -19.90
N ALA A 163 -11.69 17.33 -20.34
CA ALA A 163 -12.89 17.46 -19.50
C ALA A 163 -13.55 16.14 -19.09
N VAL A 164 -13.35 15.06 -19.86
CA VAL A 164 -13.90 13.73 -19.57
C VAL A 164 -12.94 12.95 -18.68
N GLN A 165 -11.65 13.04 -18.98
CA GLN A 165 -10.58 12.52 -18.12
C GLN A 165 -10.64 13.15 -16.72
N SER A 166 -10.78 14.47 -16.61
CA SER A 166 -10.76 15.17 -15.32
C SER A 166 -11.92 14.81 -14.40
N LYS A 167 -13.08 14.42 -14.95
CA LYS A 167 -14.28 14.06 -14.17
C LYS A 167 -14.25 12.64 -13.61
N LEU A 168 -13.65 11.71 -14.36
CA LEU A 168 -13.66 10.27 -14.05
C LEU A 168 -12.37 9.80 -13.37
N LEU A 169 -11.25 10.47 -13.65
CA LEU A 169 -9.94 10.17 -13.05
C LEU A 169 -9.53 11.18 -11.97
N GLY A 170 -10.36 12.20 -11.74
CA GLY A 170 -9.99 13.40 -10.99
C GLY A 170 -8.97 14.28 -11.74
N PRO A 171 -8.47 15.35 -11.11
CA PRO A 171 -7.48 16.25 -11.70
C PRO A 171 -6.29 15.50 -12.31
N ALA A 172 -5.87 15.92 -13.51
CA ALA A 172 -4.68 15.38 -14.18
C ALA A 172 -3.37 15.77 -13.47
N ARG A 173 -3.41 16.82 -12.64
CA ARG A 173 -2.24 17.33 -11.93
C ARG A 173 -2.14 16.67 -10.55
N LYS A 174 -0.98 16.06 -10.27
CA LYS A 174 -0.55 15.79 -8.89
C LYS A 174 -0.38 17.14 -8.20
N MET A 175 -1.21 17.41 -7.21
CA MET A 175 -0.98 18.55 -6.32
C MET A 175 0.25 18.25 -5.45
N GLU A 176 1.04 19.28 -5.14
CA GLU A 176 2.16 19.14 -4.20
C GLU A 176 1.60 19.15 -2.78
N PHE A 177 2.07 18.24 -1.94
CA PHE A 177 1.64 18.15 -0.55
C PHE A 177 2.83 18.11 0.37
N HIS A 178 2.81 18.99 1.36
CA HIS A 178 3.76 18.98 2.46
C HIS A 178 3.07 18.34 3.66
N ALA A 179 3.76 17.47 4.39
CA ALA A 179 3.22 16.94 5.63
C ALA A 179 3.12 18.08 6.66
N TYR A 180 1.94 18.20 7.28
CA TYR A 180 1.50 19.41 7.98
C TYR A 180 2.20 19.61 9.32
N VAL A 181 2.34 20.88 9.72
CA VAL A 181 2.90 21.31 10.99
C VAL A 181 1.89 22.27 11.65
N GLY A 182 0.68 21.76 11.94
CA GLY A 182 -0.42 22.53 12.55
C GLY A 182 -1.09 23.59 11.65
N ASP A 183 -2.28 24.03 12.12
CA ASP A 183 -3.21 25.12 11.73
C ASP A 183 -3.57 25.40 10.25
N ASP A 184 -2.80 24.95 9.26
CA ASP A 184 -3.11 25.13 7.85
C ASP A 184 -3.42 23.78 7.18
N THR A 185 -4.65 23.28 7.35
CA THR A 185 -5.16 22.26 6.43
C THR A 185 -5.58 22.98 5.13
N PRO A 186 -4.93 22.77 3.98
CA PRO A 186 -5.22 23.47 2.72
C PRO A 186 -6.58 23.09 2.12
N VAL A 187 -7.41 22.35 2.84
CA VAL A 187 -8.80 22.04 2.46
C VAL A 187 -9.58 23.33 2.17
N SER A 188 -9.33 24.42 2.91
CA SER A 188 -9.92 25.73 2.63
C SER A 188 -9.50 26.28 1.25
N GLU A 189 -8.32 25.94 0.75
CA GLU A 189 -7.81 26.33 -0.56
C GLU A 189 -8.40 25.49 -1.70
N TRP A 190 -8.94 24.29 -1.40
CA TRP A 190 -9.59 23.43 -2.40
C TRP A 190 -10.87 24.05 -2.96
N GLY A 191 -11.48 24.98 -2.23
CA GLY A 191 -12.62 25.79 -2.70
C GLY A 191 -12.31 26.60 -3.95
N VAL A 192 -11.02 26.89 -4.20
CA VAL A 192 -10.53 27.75 -5.28
C VAL A 192 -9.98 26.95 -6.46
N ASP A 193 -9.63 25.67 -6.24
CA ASP A 193 -9.11 24.78 -7.28
C ASP A 193 -10.26 24.19 -8.12
N GLN A 194 -10.34 24.61 -9.38
CA GLN A 194 -11.38 24.14 -10.29
C GLN A 194 -11.25 22.65 -10.63
N ASP A 195 -10.05 22.07 -10.57
CA ASP A 195 -9.87 20.67 -10.93
C ASP A 195 -10.45 19.73 -9.87
N LEU A 196 -10.35 20.10 -8.59
CA LEU A 196 -10.96 19.36 -7.47
C LEU A 196 -12.49 19.43 -7.47
N SER A 197 -13.08 20.36 -8.22
CA SER A 197 -14.54 20.44 -8.38
C SER A 197 -15.11 19.49 -9.44
N ASN A 198 -14.24 18.79 -10.19
CA ASN A 198 -14.66 17.95 -11.31
C ASN A 198 -15.16 16.55 -10.92
N TYR A 199 -14.99 16.13 -9.67
CA TYR A 199 -15.44 14.80 -9.26
C TYR A 199 -16.95 14.62 -9.44
N GLN A 200 -17.34 13.51 -10.07
CA GLN A 200 -18.73 13.16 -10.23
C GLN A 200 -19.25 12.49 -8.97
N LEU A 201 -20.02 13.25 -8.18
CA LEU A 201 -20.83 12.72 -7.08
C LEU A 201 -22.11 12.11 -7.65
N SER A 202 -22.42 10.87 -7.29
CA SER A 202 -23.71 10.25 -7.59
C SER A 202 -24.81 10.79 -6.65
N LEU A 203 -26.07 10.54 -7.01
CA LEU A 203 -27.24 11.04 -6.26
C LEU A 203 -27.36 10.45 -4.85
N ASP A 204 -26.82 9.25 -4.63
CA ASP A 204 -26.70 8.58 -3.33
C ASP A 204 -25.46 9.07 -2.54
N GLY A 205 -24.73 10.06 -3.07
CA GLY A 205 -23.60 10.68 -2.39
C GLY A 205 -22.30 9.89 -2.47
N ARG A 206 -22.16 8.93 -3.39
CA ARG A 206 -20.91 8.21 -3.64
C ARG A 206 -20.05 8.91 -4.70
N VAL A 207 -18.77 8.56 -4.76
CA VAL A 207 -17.85 9.01 -5.83
C VAL A 207 -17.39 7.82 -6.63
N ASN A 208 -17.63 7.86 -7.93
CA ASN A 208 -17.10 6.86 -8.83
C ASN A 208 -15.67 7.26 -9.24
N TYR A 209 -14.69 6.49 -8.81
CA TYR A 209 -13.28 6.70 -9.13
C TYR A 209 -12.70 5.42 -9.72
N ARG A 210 -12.28 5.47 -11.00
CA ARG A 210 -11.69 4.33 -11.71
C ARG A 210 -12.51 3.04 -11.56
N GLY A 211 -13.84 3.20 -11.63
CA GLY A 211 -14.79 2.10 -11.58
C GLY A 211 -14.93 1.47 -10.19
N ILE A 212 -14.55 2.19 -9.15
CA ILE A 212 -14.90 1.90 -7.76
C ILE A 212 -15.88 2.97 -7.29
N SER A 213 -17.00 2.53 -6.71
CA SER A 213 -18.00 3.40 -6.10
C SER A 213 -17.63 3.59 -4.63
N LEU A 214 -16.84 4.63 -4.39
CA LEU A 214 -16.31 4.99 -3.09
C LEU A 214 -17.34 5.75 -2.26
N GLN A 215 -17.36 5.52 -0.96
CA GLN A 215 -18.14 6.29 0.00
C GLN A 215 -17.35 6.54 1.29
N SER A 216 -17.62 7.65 1.95
CA SER A 216 -16.96 8.00 3.21
C SER A 216 -16.94 6.81 4.18
N GLY A 217 -15.77 6.48 4.74
CA GLY A 217 -15.56 5.32 5.61
C GLY A 217 -14.95 4.09 4.92
N ASP A 218 -14.83 4.07 3.59
CA ASP A 218 -14.08 3.01 2.90
C ASP A 218 -12.59 3.05 3.28
N VAL A 219 -12.03 1.90 3.65
CA VAL A 219 -10.61 1.73 4.00
C VAL A 219 -9.83 1.39 2.74
N LEU A 220 -8.76 2.13 2.46
CA LEU A 220 -7.83 1.83 1.38
C LEU A 220 -6.58 1.17 1.97
N LEU A 221 -6.30 -0.07 1.55
CA LEU A 221 -5.04 -0.74 1.82
C LEU A 221 -4.15 -0.58 0.60
N VAL A 222 -3.00 0.07 0.76
CA VAL A 222 -2.22 0.53 -0.39
C VAL A 222 -0.76 0.12 -0.34
N ASN A 223 -0.25 -0.03 -1.54
CA ASN A 223 1.15 -0.16 -1.89
C ASN A 223 1.63 1.21 -2.35
N VAL A 224 2.44 1.85 -1.50
CA VAL A 224 3.00 3.15 -1.81
C VAL A 224 4.11 2.99 -2.83
N ASN A 225 4.15 3.86 -3.83
CA ASN A 225 5.19 3.91 -4.83
C ASN A 225 6.45 4.61 -4.26
N THR A 226 6.97 4.12 -3.14
CA THR A 226 8.24 4.52 -2.52
C THR A 226 9.19 3.34 -2.47
N ASP A 227 10.50 3.56 -2.62
CA ASP A 227 11.50 2.48 -2.60
C ASP A 227 11.58 1.74 -1.25
N THR A 228 10.86 2.22 -0.23
CA THR A 228 10.92 1.78 1.18
C THR A 228 9.63 1.09 1.60
N GLU A 229 8.82 0.71 0.62
CA GLU A 229 7.59 -0.02 0.79
C GLU A 229 7.75 -1.25 1.70
N ASN A 230 6.83 -1.43 2.67
CA ASN A 230 6.83 -2.48 3.69
C ASN A 230 8.01 -2.47 4.68
N LEU A 231 8.87 -1.44 4.67
CA LEU A 231 9.90 -1.28 5.69
C LEU A 231 9.31 -1.20 7.11
N TYR A 232 8.15 -0.59 7.29
CA TYR A 232 7.52 -0.46 8.60
C TYR A 232 6.67 -1.69 8.99
N SER A 233 6.71 -2.77 8.20
CA SER A 233 5.98 -4.01 8.45
C SER A 233 6.84 -5.27 8.31
N PHE A 234 8.15 -5.17 7.99
CA PHE A 234 9.02 -6.36 7.83
C PHE A 234 9.09 -7.24 9.08
N PHE A 235 8.84 -6.66 10.25
CA PHE A 235 8.92 -7.34 11.54
C PHE A 235 7.70 -8.22 11.83
N LEU A 236 6.62 -8.09 11.06
CA LEU A 236 5.45 -8.95 11.21
C LEU A 236 5.79 -10.40 10.88
N LYS A 237 5.16 -11.35 11.57
CA LYS A 237 5.34 -12.78 11.32
C LYS A 237 4.88 -13.12 9.90
N GLU A 238 3.62 -12.84 9.61
CA GLU A 238 3.03 -12.98 8.28
C GLU A 238 3.33 -11.72 7.43
N PRO A 239 3.74 -11.86 6.16
CA PRO A 239 4.02 -10.72 5.30
C PRO A 239 2.73 -9.96 4.98
N SER A 240 2.77 -8.63 5.15
CA SER A 240 1.65 -7.80 4.70
C SER A 240 1.73 -7.57 3.18
N PRO A 241 0.64 -7.78 2.42
CA PRO A 241 0.57 -7.39 1.02
C PRO A 241 0.55 -5.86 0.82
N PHE A 242 0.23 -5.10 1.87
CA PHE A 242 0.10 -3.64 1.86
C PHE A 242 1.04 -2.96 2.86
N ALA A 243 1.64 -1.86 2.44
CA ALA A 243 2.57 -1.10 3.27
C ALA A 243 1.89 0.01 4.07
N HIS A 244 0.70 0.41 3.64
CA HIS A 244 0.02 1.58 4.18
C HIS A 244 -1.50 1.39 4.16
N ALA A 245 -2.19 2.13 5.01
CA ALA A 245 -3.64 2.14 5.07
C ALA A 245 -4.15 3.58 5.27
N ALA A 246 -5.27 3.88 4.64
CA ALA A 246 -5.92 5.17 4.71
C ALA A 246 -7.44 5.01 4.67
N VAL A 247 -8.19 6.10 4.89
CA VAL A 247 -9.66 6.11 4.80
C VAL A 247 -10.10 7.11 3.75
N TYR A 248 -10.99 6.69 2.87
CA TYR A 248 -11.68 7.60 1.97
C TYR A 248 -12.73 8.38 2.75
N VAL A 249 -12.69 9.70 2.64
CA VAL A 249 -13.63 10.61 3.30
C VAL A 249 -14.07 11.69 2.33
N GLU A 250 -15.33 12.08 2.42
CA GLU A 250 -15.85 13.24 1.70
C GLU A 250 -15.86 14.42 2.65
N VAL A 251 -15.03 15.42 2.36
CA VAL A 251 -14.82 16.56 3.23
C VAL A 251 -15.73 17.70 2.80
N ARG A 252 -16.55 18.20 3.72
CA ARG A 252 -17.41 19.36 3.48
C ARG A 252 -16.65 20.65 3.74
N GLU A 253 -16.51 21.50 2.72
CA GLU A 253 -15.86 22.81 2.83
C GLU A 253 -16.58 23.82 1.92
N GLY A 254 -16.79 25.06 2.38
CA GLY A 254 -17.48 26.08 1.58
C GLY A 254 -18.87 25.68 1.06
N GLY A 255 -19.57 24.77 1.76
CA GLY A 255 -20.88 24.25 1.33
C GLY A 255 -20.84 23.17 0.24
N ARG A 256 -19.65 22.70 -0.15
CA ARG A 256 -19.44 21.63 -1.14
C ARG A 256 -18.76 20.42 -0.52
N TRP A 257 -18.86 19.27 -1.18
CA TRP A 257 -18.20 18.02 -0.78
C TRP A 257 -17.01 17.75 -1.68
N TYR A 258 -15.88 17.40 -1.08
CA TYR A 258 -14.63 17.10 -1.77
C TYR A 258 -14.17 15.68 -1.43
N PRO A 259 -13.95 14.81 -2.42
CA PRO A 259 -13.41 13.48 -2.17
C PRO A 259 -11.94 13.56 -1.76
N ALA A 260 -11.66 13.01 -0.59
CA ALA A 260 -10.35 13.05 0.03
C ALA A 260 -9.99 11.70 0.63
N VAL A 261 -8.73 11.58 0.98
CA VAL A 261 -8.15 10.47 1.70
C VAL A 261 -7.56 11.03 2.99
N TYR A 262 -8.01 10.48 4.10
CA TYR A 262 -7.47 10.69 5.42
C TYR A 262 -6.39 9.64 5.68
N GLU A 263 -5.17 10.09 5.97
CA GLU A 263 -4.04 9.23 6.28
C GLU A 263 -3.09 9.89 7.28
N ILE A 264 -2.09 9.15 7.75
CA ILE A 264 -0.91 9.71 8.42
C ILE A 264 0.34 9.27 7.68
N TYR A 265 1.19 10.22 7.30
CA TYR A 265 2.42 9.93 6.56
C TYR A 265 3.56 10.83 7.03
N GLU A 266 4.70 10.23 7.39
CA GLU A 266 5.94 10.86 7.89
C GLU A 266 5.78 11.86 9.04
N LYS A 267 5.14 13.02 8.79
CA LYS A 267 5.09 14.19 9.69
C LYS A 267 3.70 14.49 10.27
N GLY A 268 2.74 13.58 10.11
CA GLY A 268 1.45 13.68 10.80
C GLY A 268 0.25 13.28 9.96
N VAL A 269 -0.92 13.46 10.56
CA VAL A 269 -2.22 13.21 9.93
C VAL A 269 -2.49 14.28 8.89
N ARG A 270 -3.09 13.87 7.76
CA ARG A 270 -3.41 14.77 6.66
C ARG A 270 -4.64 14.33 5.88
N LEU A 271 -5.24 15.32 5.23
CA LEU A 271 -6.24 15.13 4.18
C LEU A 271 -5.60 15.42 2.82
N LEU A 272 -5.77 14.49 1.89
CA LEU A 272 -5.31 14.59 0.52
C LEU A 272 -6.48 14.43 -0.45
N PRO A 273 -6.55 15.17 -1.55
CA PRO A 273 -7.46 14.86 -2.64
C PRO A 273 -7.29 13.42 -3.13
N LEU A 274 -8.42 12.75 -3.40
CA LEU A 274 -8.45 11.34 -3.79
C LEU A 274 -7.53 11.02 -4.98
N ASN A 275 -7.52 11.86 -6.01
CA ASN A 275 -6.73 11.63 -7.22
C ASN A 275 -5.23 11.76 -6.96
N SER A 276 -4.86 12.61 -6.00
CA SER A 276 -3.49 12.90 -5.68
C SER A 276 -2.89 11.77 -4.87
N PHE A 277 -3.65 11.24 -3.91
CA PHE A 277 -3.27 10.05 -3.16
C PHE A 277 -3.14 8.82 -4.08
N LEU A 278 -4.15 8.57 -4.92
CA LEU A 278 -4.18 7.41 -5.82
C LEU A 278 -3.42 7.58 -7.14
N HIS A 279 -2.65 8.67 -7.26
CA HIS A 279 -1.82 8.91 -8.43
C HIS A 279 -0.75 7.83 -8.57
N GLN A 280 -0.41 7.43 -9.80
CA GLN A 280 0.57 6.35 -10.07
C GLN A 280 1.97 6.59 -9.50
N SER A 281 2.36 7.86 -9.31
CA SER A 281 3.63 8.21 -8.67
C SER A 281 3.59 8.20 -7.13
N VAL A 282 2.44 7.87 -6.54
CA VAL A 282 2.22 7.84 -5.08
C VAL A 282 1.77 6.46 -4.64
N VAL A 283 0.83 5.83 -5.35
CA VAL A 283 0.31 4.49 -5.07
C VAL A 283 0.52 3.62 -6.31
N SER A 284 1.12 2.44 -6.13
CA SER A 284 1.27 1.43 -7.19
C SER A 284 0.07 0.50 -7.27
N TYR A 285 -0.53 0.16 -6.12
CA TYR A 285 -1.71 -0.69 -6.02
C TYR A 285 -2.53 -0.33 -4.77
N ALA A 286 -3.84 -0.43 -4.84
CA ALA A 286 -4.74 -0.25 -3.70
C ALA A 286 -5.88 -1.26 -3.74
N GLU A 287 -6.27 -1.77 -2.58
CA GLU A 287 -7.53 -2.46 -2.38
C GLU A 287 -8.44 -1.64 -1.47
N VAL A 288 -9.73 -1.65 -1.78
CA VAL A 288 -10.75 -0.90 -1.06
C VAL A 288 -11.65 -1.86 -0.31
N TYR A 289 -11.79 -1.62 0.99
CA TYR A 289 -12.60 -2.40 1.91
C TYR A 289 -13.67 -1.51 2.53
N ARG A 290 -14.88 -2.04 2.71
CA ARG A 290 -16.00 -1.34 3.31
C ARG A 290 -16.50 -2.08 4.52
N LEU A 291 -16.71 -1.36 5.62
CA LEU A 291 -17.40 -1.91 6.79
C LEU A 291 -18.79 -2.40 6.39
N ASN A 292 -19.15 -3.61 6.81
CA ASN A 292 -20.42 -4.24 6.47
C ASN A 292 -21.62 -3.44 6.99
N GLU A 293 -21.46 -2.73 8.11
CA GLU A 293 -22.47 -1.80 8.64
C GLU A 293 -22.75 -0.61 7.69
N LEU A 294 -21.83 -0.30 6.77
CA LEU A 294 -21.99 0.76 5.77
C LEU A 294 -22.38 0.21 4.37
N SER A 295 -22.66 -1.09 4.23
CA SER A 295 -22.91 -1.73 2.93
C SER A 295 -24.08 -1.11 2.15
N ASP A 296 -25.14 -0.73 2.85
CA ASP A 296 -26.33 -0.09 2.29
C ASP A 296 -26.13 1.40 1.92
N GLY A 297 -24.95 1.96 2.20
CA GLY A 297 -24.65 3.37 2.05
C GLY A 297 -24.41 4.06 3.39
N ILE A 298 -23.79 5.23 3.34
CA ILE A 298 -23.58 6.06 4.52
C ILE A 298 -24.68 7.11 4.64
N SER A 299 -25.23 7.32 5.84
CA SER A 299 -26.19 8.40 6.07
C SER A 299 -25.54 9.78 5.95
N LEU A 300 -26.34 10.82 5.68
CA LEU A 300 -25.84 12.19 5.64
C LEU A 300 -25.22 12.61 6.99
N GLU A 301 -25.81 12.17 8.10
CA GLU A 301 -25.31 12.47 9.44
C GLU A 301 -23.94 11.84 9.70
N GLU A 302 -23.76 10.55 9.40
CA GLU A 302 -22.47 9.86 9.55
C GLU A 302 -21.40 10.46 8.65
N ARG A 303 -21.75 10.79 7.41
CA ARG A 303 -20.86 11.47 6.46
C ARG A 303 -20.43 12.85 6.97
N GLU A 304 -21.35 13.64 7.53
CA GLU A 304 -21.03 14.94 8.14
C GLU A 304 -20.12 14.77 9.36
N ARG A 305 -20.37 13.76 10.20
CA ARG A 305 -19.51 13.45 11.36
C ARG A 305 -18.11 13.04 10.93
N LEU A 306 -17.97 12.13 9.97
CA LEU A 306 -16.67 11.74 9.42
C LEU A 306 -15.91 12.95 8.84
N SER A 307 -16.59 13.80 8.07
CA SER A 307 -15.98 15.03 7.56
C SER A 307 -15.50 15.95 8.68
N PHE A 308 -16.28 16.11 9.75
CA PHE A 308 -15.94 17.00 10.86
C PHE A 308 -14.71 16.48 11.62
N TYR A 309 -14.71 15.21 12.00
CA TYR A 309 -13.61 14.62 12.76
C TYR A 309 -12.33 14.49 11.93
N ALA A 310 -12.44 14.09 10.66
CA ALA A 310 -11.27 14.00 9.79
C ALA A 310 -10.56 15.36 9.63
N LYS A 311 -11.31 16.47 9.54
CA LYS A 311 -10.73 17.83 9.53
C LYS A 311 -10.15 18.23 10.89
N THR A 312 -10.86 17.93 11.97
CA THR A 312 -10.44 18.31 13.33
C THR A 312 -9.11 17.62 13.67
N ILE A 313 -9.03 16.31 13.46
CA ILE A 313 -7.81 15.53 13.72
C ILE A 313 -6.68 15.97 12.79
N ALA A 314 -6.95 16.19 11.48
CA ALA A 314 -5.92 16.65 10.56
C ALA A 314 -5.41 18.09 10.83
N ALA A 315 -6.11 18.90 11.62
CA ALA A 315 -5.65 20.22 12.05
C ALA A 315 -4.72 20.15 13.28
N GLU A 316 -4.79 19.06 14.05
CA GLU A 316 -3.92 18.83 15.20
C GLU A 316 -2.52 18.36 14.75
N ALA A 317 -1.50 18.71 15.52
CA ALA A 317 -0.17 18.15 15.31
C ALA A 317 -0.15 16.70 15.81
N HIS A 318 0.35 15.79 14.97
CA HIS A 318 0.50 14.37 15.30
C HIS A 318 1.89 13.89 14.90
N GLY A 319 2.52 13.08 15.74
CA GLY A 319 3.75 12.38 15.42
C GLY A 319 3.51 10.93 14.98
N TYR A 320 4.44 10.34 14.25
CA TYR A 320 4.36 8.92 13.91
C TYR A 320 4.75 8.03 15.09
N ASN A 321 3.95 7.00 15.41
CA ASN A 321 4.25 6.04 16.48
C ASN A 321 5.11 4.87 15.96
N LEU A 322 6.37 4.80 16.37
CA LEU A 322 7.30 3.73 16.01
C LEU A 322 7.34 2.59 17.03
N TYR A 323 6.66 2.70 18.17
CA TYR A 323 6.49 1.55 19.07
C TYR A 323 5.57 0.48 18.48
N GLY A 324 4.64 0.88 17.60
CA GLY A 324 3.63 -0.01 17.02
C GLY A 324 2.55 -0.47 18.01
N ASP A 325 2.68 -0.09 19.28
CA ASP A 325 1.71 -0.33 20.34
C ASP A 325 0.81 0.92 20.50
N PRO A 326 -0.51 0.82 20.28
CA PRO A 326 -1.44 1.90 20.56
C PRO A 326 -1.39 2.39 22.01
N ALA A 327 -1.10 1.50 22.97
CA ALA A 327 -0.99 1.86 24.39
C ALA A 327 0.25 2.72 24.70
N ALA A 328 1.21 2.80 23.77
CA ALA A 328 2.36 3.67 23.89
C ALA A 328 2.06 5.12 23.44
N SER A 329 0.85 5.42 22.97
CA SER A 329 0.44 6.76 22.56
C SER A 329 -0.38 7.46 23.65
N PRO A 330 0.23 8.30 24.51
CA PRO A 330 -0.55 9.16 25.39
C PRO A 330 -1.42 10.10 24.55
N ASP A 331 -2.71 10.14 24.88
CA ASP A 331 -3.70 11.08 24.34
C ASP A 331 -3.92 11.04 22.81
N ASN A 332 -3.68 9.91 22.14
CA ASN A 332 -3.83 9.73 20.68
C ASN A 332 -2.97 10.71 19.84
N HIS A 333 -1.92 11.27 20.43
CA HIS A 333 -1.06 12.22 19.75
C HIS A 333 -0.11 11.53 18.76
N TYR A 334 0.36 10.33 19.09
CA TYR A 334 1.25 9.52 18.24
C TYR A 334 0.50 8.39 17.56
N LEU A 335 0.49 8.38 16.23
CA LEU A 335 -0.34 7.45 15.45
C LEU A 335 0.51 6.69 14.42
N THR A 336 0.20 5.42 14.21
CA THR A 336 0.47 4.68 12.96
C THR A 336 -0.66 4.89 11.96
N CYS A 337 -0.45 4.53 10.69
CA CYS A 337 -1.50 4.54 9.66
C CYS A 337 -2.78 3.83 10.11
N THR A 338 -2.65 2.64 10.71
CA THR A 338 -3.76 1.85 11.21
C THR A 338 -4.45 2.47 12.42
N SER A 339 -3.70 2.97 13.41
CA SER A 339 -4.28 3.63 14.58
C SER A 339 -4.95 4.97 14.26
N ALA A 340 -4.52 5.67 13.19
CA ALA A 340 -5.18 6.89 12.75
C ALA A 340 -6.59 6.59 12.20
N ILE A 341 -6.75 5.48 11.47
CA ILE A 341 -8.05 4.98 11.01
C ILE A 341 -8.93 4.65 12.20
N THR A 342 -8.38 3.88 13.15
CA THR A 342 -9.06 3.50 14.38
C THR A 342 -9.53 4.73 15.15
N TYR A 343 -8.67 5.73 15.33
CA TYR A 343 -9.01 6.96 16.04
C TYR A 343 -10.15 7.74 15.34
N LEU A 344 -10.14 7.80 14.01
CA LEU A 344 -11.22 8.41 13.24
C LEU A 344 -12.54 7.64 13.42
N PHE A 345 -12.51 6.31 13.29
CA PHE A 345 -13.69 5.45 13.42
C PHE A 345 -14.29 5.51 14.83
N ASP A 346 -13.45 5.44 15.87
CA ASP A 346 -13.88 5.57 17.27
C ASP A 346 -14.55 6.94 17.52
N SER A 347 -14.03 8.01 16.91
CA SER A 347 -14.59 9.37 17.03
C SER A 347 -15.99 9.52 16.43
N VAL A 348 -16.33 8.70 15.42
CA VAL A 348 -17.66 8.68 14.80
C VAL A 348 -18.55 7.54 15.30
N GLY A 349 -18.03 6.64 16.15
CA GLY A 349 -18.76 5.49 16.67
C GLY A 349 -18.94 4.37 15.64
N LEU A 350 -18.05 4.26 14.65
CA LEU A 350 -17.99 3.12 13.74
C LEU A 350 -17.23 1.95 14.37
N GLN A 351 -17.39 0.77 13.78
CA GLN A 351 -16.78 -0.45 14.30
C GLN A 351 -15.23 -0.36 14.41
N HIS A 352 -14.72 -0.88 15.53
CA HIS A 352 -13.30 -1.01 15.83
C HIS A 352 -12.72 -2.35 15.34
N PHE A 353 -11.42 -2.38 15.02
CA PHE A 353 -10.66 -3.57 14.64
C PHE A 353 -9.73 -4.02 15.79
N PRO A 354 -10.16 -4.95 16.66
CA PRO A 354 -9.39 -5.31 17.85
C PRO A 354 -8.23 -6.28 17.59
N ALA A 355 -8.14 -6.85 16.39
CA ALA A 355 -7.14 -7.85 16.06
C ALA A 355 -5.75 -7.24 15.90
N LEU A 356 -4.71 -7.97 16.31
CA LEU A 356 -3.32 -7.54 16.24
C LEU A 356 -2.50 -8.55 15.44
N SER A 357 -1.67 -8.04 14.54
CA SER A 357 -0.71 -8.83 13.79
C SER A 357 0.45 -9.20 14.70
N LEU A 358 0.86 -10.46 14.67
CA LEU A 358 1.98 -10.95 15.47
C LEU A 358 3.30 -10.47 14.89
N VAL A 359 4.21 -10.11 15.79
CA VAL A 359 5.60 -9.85 15.43
C VAL A 359 6.34 -11.19 15.33
N ASP A 360 7.20 -11.34 14.32
CA ASP A 360 7.94 -12.59 14.08
C ASP A 360 8.88 -12.92 15.24
N PRO A 361 8.67 -14.02 15.99
CA PRO A 361 9.49 -14.34 17.16
C PRO A 361 10.99 -14.48 16.84
N THR A 362 11.33 -14.90 15.62
CA THR A 362 12.73 -15.08 15.19
C THR A 362 13.48 -13.76 15.04
N LEU A 363 12.76 -12.65 14.96
CA LEU A 363 13.34 -11.31 14.83
C LEU A 363 13.59 -10.64 16.19
N MET A 364 13.14 -11.22 17.31
CA MET A 364 13.04 -10.47 18.58
C MET A 364 14.38 -10.11 19.17
N ASP A 365 15.38 -10.95 19.00
CA ASP A 365 16.72 -10.61 19.45
C ASP A 365 17.27 -9.37 18.72
N ASN A 366 16.95 -9.21 17.43
CA ASN A 366 17.34 -8.04 16.65
C ASN A 366 16.47 -6.81 16.95
N LEU A 367 15.16 -6.98 17.12
CA LEU A 367 14.26 -5.87 17.46
C LEU A 367 14.53 -5.31 18.87
N LEU A 368 14.84 -6.18 19.84
CA LEU A 368 15.20 -5.75 21.20
C LEU A 368 16.50 -4.94 21.23
N ARG A 369 17.47 -5.23 20.35
CA ARG A 369 18.71 -4.44 20.23
C ARG A 369 18.45 -2.99 19.80
N VAL A 370 17.39 -2.78 19.03
CA VAL A 370 16.96 -1.45 18.60
C VAL A 370 15.89 -0.86 19.52
N GLY A 371 15.55 -1.54 20.61
CA GLY A 371 14.61 -1.06 21.63
C GLY A 371 13.14 -1.32 21.31
N MET A 372 12.83 -2.08 20.26
CA MET A 372 11.46 -2.50 19.95
C MET A 372 11.13 -3.77 20.73
N ASN A 373 10.11 -3.68 21.59
CA ASN A 373 9.67 -4.75 22.50
C ASN A 373 8.22 -5.21 22.26
N ALA A 374 7.54 -4.64 21.25
CA ALA A 374 6.18 -5.01 20.89
C ALA A 374 6.14 -6.45 20.36
N LYS A 375 5.22 -7.26 20.88
CA LYS A 375 4.97 -8.65 20.43
C LYS A 375 3.89 -8.74 19.36
N SER A 376 3.09 -7.69 19.25
CA SER A 376 1.98 -7.59 18.32
C SER A 376 1.68 -6.11 18.06
N VAL A 377 1.23 -5.79 16.87
CA VAL A 377 0.88 -4.41 16.46
C VAL A 377 -0.41 -4.43 15.63
N VAL A 378 -1.09 -3.29 15.51
CA VAL A 378 -2.22 -3.18 14.56
C VAL A 378 -1.65 -3.09 13.14
N GLY A 379 -1.67 -4.20 12.41
CA GLY A 379 -1.20 -4.28 11.02
C GLY A 379 -2.32 -4.02 10.01
N THR A 380 -1.94 -3.77 8.76
CA THR A 380 -2.91 -3.59 7.65
C THR A 380 -3.67 -4.87 7.31
N LEU A 381 -3.10 -6.05 7.63
CA LEU A 381 -3.74 -7.36 7.48
C LEU A 381 -5.08 -7.45 8.22
N GLU A 382 -5.21 -6.75 9.34
CA GLU A 382 -6.39 -6.85 10.21
C GLU A 382 -7.64 -6.24 9.58
N PHE A 383 -7.49 -5.29 8.65
CA PHE A 383 -8.63 -4.73 7.89
C PHE A 383 -9.10 -5.66 6.77
N MET A 384 -8.18 -6.44 6.20
CA MET A 384 -8.45 -7.36 5.10
C MET A 384 -9.04 -8.70 5.58
N ASP A 385 -8.58 -9.18 6.72
CA ASP A 385 -8.98 -10.46 7.33
C ASP A 385 -10.25 -10.34 8.20
N SER A 386 -10.76 -9.12 8.38
CA SER A 386 -11.92 -8.89 9.25
C SER A 386 -13.23 -9.33 8.58
N GLU A 387 -14.03 -10.14 9.27
CA GLU A 387 -15.43 -10.40 8.89
C GLU A 387 -16.31 -9.14 8.93
N ALA A 388 -15.81 -8.05 9.54
CA ALA A 388 -16.51 -6.77 9.60
C ALA A 388 -16.41 -5.99 8.28
N THR A 389 -15.51 -6.37 7.38
CA THR A 389 -15.30 -5.67 6.11
C THR A 389 -15.64 -6.54 4.93
N SER A 390 -15.93 -5.88 3.81
CA SER A 390 -16.15 -6.49 2.51
C SER A 390 -15.22 -5.82 1.49
N PHE A 391 -14.67 -6.62 0.58
CA PHE A 391 -13.87 -6.09 -0.51
C PHE A 391 -14.77 -5.39 -1.54
N VAL A 392 -14.44 -4.14 -1.90
CA VAL A 392 -15.22 -3.29 -2.81
C VAL A 392 -14.62 -3.25 -4.20
N GLY A 393 -13.29 -3.30 -4.30
CA GLY A 393 -12.58 -3.20 -5.56
C GLY A 393 -11.10 -2.85 -5.37
N ASN A 394 -10.36 -2.76 -6.47
CA ASN A 394 -8.94 -2.46 -6.46
C ASN A 394 -8.55 -1.43 -7.53
N ILE A 395 -7.41 -0.78 -7.31
CA ILE A 395 -6.80 0.18 -8.21
C ILE A 395 -5.39 -0.28 -8.47
N ASP A 396 -5.06 -0.47 -9.74
CA ASP A 396 -3.73 -0.88 -10.20
C ASP A 396 -3.14 0.23 -11.07
N ASN A 397 -1.99 0.75 -10.67
CA ASN A 397 -1.27 1.80 -11.38
C ASN A 397 -0.11 1.26 -12.23
N GLY A 398 0.14 -0.05 -12.24
CA GLY A 398 0.91 -0.70 -13.30
C GLY A 398 2.44 -0.82 -13.22
N PRO A 399 3.22 -0.36 -12.21
CA PRO A 399 4.66 -0.65 -12.17
C PRO A 399 4.94 -1.99 -11.46
N ILE A 400 4.36 -3.09 -11.95
CA ILE A 400 4.50 -4.42 -11.30
C ILE A 400 5.97 -4.83 -11.12
N ASP A 401 6.82 -4.59 -12.11
CA ASP A 401 8.24 -4.93 -12.02
C ASP A 401 8.92 -4.23 -10.84
N GLU A 402 8.55 -2.96 -10.56
CA GLU A 402 9.08 -2.21 -9.42
C GLU A 402 8.51 -2.70 -8.09
N ALA A 403 7.24 -3.11 -8.06
CA ALA A 403 6.62 -3.72 -6.88
C ALA A 403 7.26 -5.07 -6.54
N VAL A 404 7.58 -5.88 -7.56
CA VAL A 404 8.30 -7.16 -7.40
C VAL A 404 9.71 -6.91 -6.85
N VAL A 405 10.46 -5.95 -7.39
CA VAL A 405 11.79 -5.61 -6.88
C VAL A 405 11.73 -5.20 -5.41
N ARG A 406 10.78 -4.34 -5.02
CA ARG A 406 10.59 -3.92 -3.63
C ARG A 406 10.27 -5.09 -2.70
N ALA A 407 9.36 -5.97 -3.12
CA ALA A 407 9.04 -7.17 -2.36
C ALA A 407 10.25 -8.10 -2.18
N LEU A 408 11.05 -8.33 -3.23
CA LEU A 408 12.28 -9.14 -3.14
C LEU A 408 13.30 -8.53 -2.15
N VAL A 409 13.44 -7.21 -2.13
CA VAL A 409 14.32 -6.50 -1.20
C VAL A 409 13.85 -6.70 0.24
N VAL A 410 12.55 -6.55 0.52
CA VAL A 410 11.99 -6.75 1.86
C VAL A 410 12.16 -8.21 2.32
N MET A 411 11.91 -9.17 1.43
CA MET A 411 12.12 -10.60 1.72
C MET A 411 13.58 -10.89 2.09
N LYS A 412 14.53 -10.37 1.31
CA LYS A 412 15.97 -10.57 1.58
C LYS A 412 16.43 -9.90 2.86
N PHE A 413 15.95 -8.69 3.13
CA PHE A 413 16.28 -8.00 4.38
C PHE A 413 15.71 -8.73 5.60
N LYS A 414 14.48 -9.23 5.50
CA LYS A 414 13.86 -10.07 6.55
C LYS A 414 14.65 -11.37 6.76
N GLU A 415 15.12 -12.02 5.70
CA GLU A 415 15.99 -13.21 5.81
C GLU A 415 17.26 -12.91 6.62
N TYR A 416 17.96 -11.80 6.34
CA TYR A 416 19.14 -11.42 7.13
C TYR A 416 18.79 -11.17 8.60
N LEU A 417 17.68 -10.49 8.88
CA LEU A 417 17.24 -10.28 10.26
C LEU A 417 16.84 -11.58 10.98
N ARG A 418 16.42 -12.61 10.26
CA ARG A 418 16.11 -13.94 10.84
C ARG A 418 17.36 -14.78 11.09
N THR A 419 18.36 -14.67 10.23
CA THR A 419 19.49 -15.60 10.17
C THR A 419 20.77 -15.04 10.78
N LEU A 420 20.88 -13.72 10.89
CA LEU A 420 22.07 -13.02 11.36
C LEU A 420 21.75 -12.06 12.49
N VAL A 421 22.78 -11.67 13.24
CA VAL A 421 22.67 -10.71 14.34
C VAL A 421 22.96 -9.31 13.84
N LEU A 422 22.04 -8.40 14.07
CA LEU A 422 22.19 -6.99 13.75
C LEU A 422 23.26 -6.37 14.65
N TRP A 423 24.31 -5.84 14.02
CA TRP A 423 25.52 -5.30 14.64
C TRP A 423 25.61 -3.79 14.34
N PRO A 424 26.14 -2.95 15.27
CA PRO A 424 25.90 -1.52 15.28
C PRO A 424 26.31 -0.91 13.96
N TRP A 425 25.35 -0.18 13.43
CA TRP A 425 25.42 0.44 12.13
C TRP A 425 26.49 1.53 12.12
N GLY A 426 26.90 1.90 10.89
CA GLY A 426 27.96 2.86 10.65
C GLY A 426 27.71 4.25 11.23
N VAL A 427 28.58 5.20 10.88
CA VAL A 427 28.57 6.59 11.37
C VAL A 427 27.19 7.25 11.29
N GLU A 428 26.39 6.91 10.29
CA GLU A 428 25.05 7.46 10.06
C GLU A 428 24.05 7.17 11.21
N TYR A 429 24.05 5.95 11.73
CA TYR A 429 23.21 5.59 12.87
C TYR A 429 23.58 6.34 14.12
N TRP A 430 24.87 6.36 14.44
CA TRP A 430 25.38 7.05 15.62
C TRP A 430 25.15 8.56 15.53
N GLY A 431 25.34 9.14 14.33
CA GLY A 431 25.01 10.53 14.05
C GLY A 431 23.54 10.82 14.27
N THR A 432 22.64 10.00 13.71
CA THR A 432 21.19 10.16 13.88
C THR A 432 20.77 10.07 15.34
N ARG A 433 21.30 9.08 16.08
CA ARG A 433 21.05 8.95 17.53
C ARG A 433 21.55 10.14 18.34
N LEU A 434 22.70 10.70 17.98
CA LEU A 434 23.23 11.90 18.63
C LEU A 434 22.30 13.09 18.39
N CYS A 435 21.84 13.29 17.15
CA CYS A 435 20.88 14.33 16.81
C CYS A 435 19.57 14.19 17.61
N LEU A 436 19.01 12.97 17.67
CA LEU A 436 17.78 12.71 18.44
C LEU A 436 17.97 12.98 19.94
N LYS A 437 19.12 12.61 20.52
CA LYS A 437 19.44 12.94 21.92
C LYS A 437 19.57 14.45 22.15
N ILE A 438 20.12 15.21 21.21
CA ILE A 438 20.20 16.67 21.31
C ILE A 438 18.80 17.28 21.31
N ILE A 439 17.91 16.76 20.46
CA ILE A 439 16.50 17.17 20.39
C ILE A 439 15.79 16.86 21.72
N ASP A 440 15.94 15.65 22.24
CA ASP A 440 15.30 15.19 23.49
C ASP A 440 15.78 15.93 24.74
N ASN A 441 17.07 16.30 24.79
CA ASN A 441 17.63 17.11 25.89
C ASN A 441 17.12 18.57 25.91
N LYS A 442 16.15 18.92 25.03
CA LYS A 442 15.47 20.22 24.96
C LYS A 442 16.44 21.41 24.96
N THR A 443 17.60 21.27 24.32
CA THR A 443 18.57 22.36 24.20
C THR A 443 18.08 23.31 23.10
N PRO A 444 17.35 24.41 23.41
CA PRO A 444 16.49 25.08 22.41
C PRO A 444 17.29 25.65 21.23
N LEU A 445 18.50 26.12 21.52
CA LEU A 445 19.44 26.67 20.54
C LEU A 445 19.88 25.67 19.46
N LEU A 446 19.80 24.37 19.73
CA LEU A 446 20.22 23.30 18.82
C LEU A 446 19.04 22.43 18.37
N SER A 447 18.08 22.16 19.26
CA SER A 447 16.93 21.30 18.96
C SER A 447 16.05 21.88 17.86
N ASP A 448 15.72 23.17 17.94
CA ASP A 448 14.71 23.76 17.06
C ASP A 448 15.23 23.92 15.62
N PRO A 449 16.49 24.36 15.39
CA PRO A 449 17.08 24.32 14.05
C PRO A 449 17.23 22.88 13.50
N LEU A 450 17.61 21.91 14.33
CA LEU A 450 17.76 20.52 13.88
C LEU A 450 16.41 19.93 13.46
N MET A 451 15.37 20.11 14.27
CA MET A 451 14.01 19.66 13.91
C MET A 451 13.54 20.35 12.63
N ALA A 452 13.74 21.67 12.51
CA ALA A 452 13.34 22.44 11.33
C ALA A 452 14.02 21.98 10.03
N ILE A 453 15.30 21.57 10.07
CA ILE A 453 16.02 21.02 8.90
C ILE A 453 15.34 19.76 8.35
N PHE A 454 14.77 18.93 9.23
CA PHE A 454 14.02 17.74 8.85
C PHE A 454 12.52 18.01 8.69
N GLY A 455 12.08 19.25 8.90
CA GLY A 455 10.69 19.68 8.85
C GLY A 455 9.83 19.12 9.98
N PHE A 456 10.42 18.83 11.13
CA PHE A 456 9.71 18.48 12.35
C PHE A 456 9.61 19.68 13.30
N ASN A 457 8.66 19.61 14.22
CA ASN A 457 8.59 20.39 15.45
C ASN A 457 8.50 19.41 16.64
N ARG A 458 8.22 19.91 17.83
CA ARG A 458 8.11 19.07 19.04
C ARG A 458 6.88 18.18 19.05
N ASP A 459 5.83 18.59 18.36
CA ASP A 459 4.50 17.99 18.37
C ASP A 459 4.30 16.99 17.22
N ASN A 460 5.21 16.93 16.24
CA ASN A 460 5.16 15.95 15.15
C ASN A 460 6.44 15.13 14.96
N LEU A 461 7.42 15.29 15.86
CA LEU A 461 8.59 14.42 15.89
C LEU A 461 8.12 12.97 16.15
N PRO A 462 8.56 11.97 15.35
CA PRO A 462 8.17 10.60 15.57
C PRO A 462 8.55 10.11 16.98
N TYR A 463 7.66 9.35 17.60
CA TYR A 463 7.85 8.82 18.94
C TYR A 463 8.28 7.36 18.88
N GLY A 464 9.41 7.06 19.52
CA GLY A 464 10.01 5.74 19.48
C GLY A 464 11.31 5.67 20.25
N PRO A 465 11.86 4.46 20.47
CA PRO A 465 13.21 4.30 20.97
C PRO A 465 14.22 4.96 20.02
N PHE A 466 15.12 5.82 20.52
CA PHE A 466 16.16 6.42 19.68
C PHE A 466 17.00 5.42 18.88
N PRO A 467 17.33 4.22 19.41
CA PRO A 467 18.01 3.21 18.59
C PRO A 467 17.16 2.79 17.39
N LEU A 468 15.86 2.53 17.54
CA LEU A 468 14.95 2.19 16.46
C LEU A 468 14.82 3.33 15.45
N MET A 469 14.62 4.57 15.90
CA MET A 469 14.52 5.72 15.00
C MET A 469 15.78 5.90 14.15
N GLY A 470 16.96 5.76 14.76
CA GLY A 470 18.23 5.77 14.04
C GLY A 470 18.38 4.59 13.07
N ALA A 471 17.75 3.45 13.38
CA ALA A 471 17.72 2.25 12.55
C ALA A 471 16.96 2.48 11.28
N MET A 472 15.71 2.90 11.45
CA MET A 472 14.76 2.99 10.36
C MET A 472 15.31 3.93 9.30
N LEU A 473 15.84 5.10 9.68
CA LEU A 473 16.44 6.03 8.73
C LEU A 473 17.66 5.44 8.00
N SER A 474 18.53 4.72 8.71
CA SER A 474 19.74 4.12 8.11
C SER A 474 19.37 3.00 7.15
N ILE A 475 18.46 2.11 7.58
CA ILE A 475 17.93 0.99 6.80
C ILE A 475 17.22 1.53 5.57
N GLU A 476 16.34 2.51 5.74
CA GLU A 476 15.57 3.15 4.68
C GLU A 476 16.49 3.61 3.54
N ARG A 477 17.50 4.42 3.87
CA ARG A 477 18.46 4.93 2.87
C ARG A 477 19.28 3.85 2.19
N ALA A 478 19.61 2.78 2.89
CA ALA A 478 20.35 1.68 2.29
C ALA A 478 19.46 0.83 1.37
N LEU A 479 18.23 0.52 1.79
CA LEU A 479 17.27 -0.22 0.96
C LEU A 479 16.89 0.57 -0.29
N ILE A 480 16.73 1.91 -0.21
CA ILE A 480 16.55 2.77 -1.39
C ILE A 480 17.64 2.52 -2.43
N LYS A 481 18.92 2.54 -2.01
CA LYS A 481 20.05 2.30 -2.93
C LYS A 481 20.02 0.91 -3.53
N VAL A 482 19.61 -0.11 -2.75
CA VAL A 482 19.48 -1.49 -3.23
C VAL A 482 18.36 -1.60 -4.25
N VAL A 483 17.17 -1.05 -3.96
CA VAL A 483 16.04 -1.03 -4.89
C VAL A 483 16.42 -0.34 -6.19
N GLN A 484 17.02 0.86 -6.13
CA GLN A 484 17.47 1.59 -7.32
C GLN A 484 18.50 0.81 -8.12
N LYS A 485 19.45 0.15 -7.45
CA LYS A 485 20.44 -0.72 -8.12
C LYS A 485 19.77 -1.89 -8.83
N LEU A 486 18.79 -2.54 -8.19
CA LEU A 486 18.05 -3.69 -8.72
C LEU A 486 17.10 -3.30 -9.87
N GLN A 487 16.44 -2.15 -9.77
CA GLN A 487 15.62 -1.57 -10.83
C GLN A 487 16.44 -1.25 -12.09
N LEU A 488 17.77 -1.14 -12.00
CA LEU A 488 18.66 -0.96 -13.15
C LEU A 488 19.24 -2.29 -13.68
N GLN A 489 19.01 -3.42 -13.01
CA GLN A 489 19.48 -4.74 -13.45
C GLN A 489 18.60 -5.28 -14.58
N SER A 490 19.13 -5.25 -15.81
CA SER A 490 18.45 -5.78 -16.99
C SER A 490 18.16 -7.28 -16.88
N GLU A 491 19.05 -8.04 -16.25
CA GLU A 491 18.89 -9.47 -16.05
C GLU A 491 17.70 -9.79 -15.14
N LEU A 492 17.58 -9.12 -13.99
CA LEU A 492 16.44 -9.31 -13.09
C LEU A 492 15.12 -8.95 -13.78
N LYS A 493 15.07 -7.85 -14.55
CA LYS A 493 13.90 -7.49 -15.35
C LYS A 493 13.54 -8.58 -16.36
N SER A 494 14.54 -9.18 -17.01
CA SER A 494 14.33 -10.28 -17.95
C SER A 494 13.74 -11.51 -17.26
N ILE A 495 14.22 -11.85 -16.06
CA ILE A 495 13.68 -12.97 -15.27
C ILE A 495 12.23 -12.68 -14.89
N ILE A 496 11.94 -11.51 -14.30
CA ILE A 496 10.58 -11.11 -13.92
C ILE A 496 9.63 -11.18 -15.12
N LYS A 497 10.06 -10.64 -16.27
CA LYS A 497 9.28 -10.68 -17.50
C LYS A 497 9.06 -12.11 -18.00
N GLN A 498 10.09 -12.97 -17.94
CA GLN A 498 9.98 -14.36 -18.35
C GLN A 498 8.99 -15.12 -17.47
N GLU A 499 9.09 -15.00 -16.15
CA GLU A 499 8.16 -15.65 -15.20
C GLU A 499 6.72 -15.22 -15.46
N ARG A 500 6.49 -13.91 -15.67
CA ARG A 500 5.16 -13.39 -16.03
C ARG A 500 4.60 -13.97 -17.33
N HIS A 501 5.43 -14.25 -18.32
CA HIS A 501 4.98 -14.83 -19.59
C HIS A 501 4.82 -16.36 -19.55
N GLN A 502 5.55 -17.04 -18.67
CA GLN A 502 5.52 -18.50 -18.54
C GLN A 502 4.43 -18.99 -17.58
N GLY A 503 3.91 -18.11 -16.73
CA GLY A 503 2.88 -18.43 -15.76
C GLY A 503 2.57 -17.25 -14.85
N VAL A 504 2.02 -17.58 -13.67
CA VAL A 504 1.73 -16.62 -12.62
C VAL A 504 3.01 -16.22 -11.92
N LEU A 505 3.20 -14.92 -11.65
CA LEU A 505 4.35 -14.48 -10.87
C LEU A 505 4.12 -14.80 -9.39
N LEU A 506 4.94 -15.71 -8.88
CA LEU A 506 4.90 -16.19 -7.52
C LEU A 506 6.14 -15.70 -6.78
N MET A 507 5.94 -14.83 -5.80
CA MET A 507 7.05 -14.16 -5.12
C MET A 507 7.99 -15.16 -4.45
N HIS A 508 7.44 -16.19 -3.80
CA HIS A 508 8.26 -17.24 -3.18
C HIS A 508 9.10 -17.99 -4.22
N THR A 509 8.48 -18.46 -5.31
CA THR A 509 9.19 -19.19 -6.38
C THR A 509 10.29 -18.34 -6.98
N LEU A 510 9.98 -17.10 -7.37
CA LEU A 510 10.95 -16.14 -7.89
C LEU A 510 12.11 -15.90 -6.92
N TYR A 511 11.78 -15.69 -5.63
CA TYR A 511 12.78 -15.47 -4.59
C TYR A 511 13.73 -16.65 -4.43
N THR A 512 13.23 -17.90 -4.49
CA THR A 512 14.05 -19.10 -4.33
C THR A 512 14.94 -19.44 -5.54
N GLN A 513 14.76 -18.76 -6.68
CA GLN A 513 15.61 -18.99 -7.85
C GLN A 513 17.07 -18.61 -7.53
N GLN A 514 17.99 -19.55 -7.78
CA GLN A 514 19.41 -19.35 -7.50
C GLN A 514 19.94 -18.05 -8.13
N ARG A 515 19.54 -17.77 -9.39
CA ARG A 515 20.03 -16.58 -10.09
C ARG A 515 19.52 -15.28 -9.46
N VAL A 516 18.26 -15.25 -9.02
CA VAL A 516 17.70 -14.11 -8.30
C VAL A 516 18.43 -13.91 -6.97
N GLN A 517 18.71 -14.98 -6.23
CA GLN A 517 19.49 -14.92 -5.00
C GLN A 517 20.91 -14.36 -5.22
N GLU A 518 21.61 -14.77 -6.28
CA GLU A 518 22.92 -14.22 -6.63
C GLU A 518 22.88 -12.71 -6.91
N ILE A 519 21.86 -12.25 -7.66
CA ILE A 519 21.64 -10.82 -7.95
C ILE A 519 21.33 -10.04 -6.67
N LEU A 520 20.45 -10.58 -5.82
CA LEU A 520 20.10 -9.98 -4.53
C LEU A 520 21.32 -9.87 -3.63
N GLU A 521 22.08 -10.95 -3.45
CA GLU A 521 23.27 -10.98 -2.60
C GLU A 521 24.33 -9.96 -3.05
N SER A 522 24.58 -9.86 -4.37
CA SER A 522 25.47 -8.84 -4.95
C SER A 522 24.97 -7.41 -4.71
N SER A 523 23.65 -7.22 -4.63
CA SER A 523 23.04 -5.91 -4.38
C SER A 523 23.02 -5.55 -2.90
N PHE A 524 22.85 -6.54 -2.02
CA PHE A 524 22.82 -6.42 -0.56
C PHE A 524 24.19 -6.40 0.11
N SER A 525 25.29 -6.68 -0.61
CA SER A 525 26.64 -6.67 -0.06
C SER A 525 26.97 -5.46 0.87
N PRO A 526 26.57 -4.21 0.58
CA PRO A 526 26.81 -3.08 1.51
C PRO A 526 26.03 -3.13 2.82
N ILE A 527 24.87 -3.79 2.82
CA ILE A 527 24.00 -3.97 4.00
C ILE A 527 24.42 -5.21 4.79
N ARG A 528 24.99 -6.22 4.13
CA ARG A 528 25.47 -7.45 4.77
C ARG A 528 26.46 -7.18 5.90
N ASP A 529 27.31 -6.15 5.77
CA ASP A 529 28.29 -5.75 6.79
C ASP A 529 27.64 -5.25 8.11
N TRP A 530 26.33 -4.99 8.11
CA TRP A 530 25.58 -4.65 9.33
C TRP A 530 25.18 -5.87 10.14
N PHE A 531 25.43 -7.05 9.60
CA PHE A 531 25.04 -8.31 10.19
C PHE A 531 26.29 -9.13 10.49
N VAL A 532 26.29 -9.78 11.65
CA VAL A 532 27.33 -10.72 12.07
C VAL A 532 26.72 -12.07 12.35
N THR A 533 27.55 -13.12 12.30
CA THR A 533 27.11 -14.44 12.77
C THR A 533 26.90 -14.42 14.28
N SER A 534 26.07 -15.33 14.80
CA SER A 534 25.83 -15.46 16.25
C SER A 534 27.13 -15.69 17.03
N GLU A 535 28.07 -16.46 16.46
CA GLU A 535 29.40 -16.71 17.05
C GLU A 535 30.25 -15.43 17.17
N GLU A 536 30.24 -14.58 16.14
CA GLU A 536 30.93 -13.28 16.13
C GLU A 536 30.29 -12.28 17.11
N SER A 537 28.98 -12.39 17.34
CA SER A 537 28.22 -11.47 18.20
C SER A 537 28.65 -11.48 19.68
N HIS A 538 29.27 -12.57 20.15
CA HIS A 538 29.78 -12.68 21.52
C HIS A 538 31.03 -11.81 21.76
N TYR A 539 31.90 -11.68 20.77
CA TYR A 539 33.07 -10.80 20.84
C TYR A 539 32.69 -9.32 20.79
N SER A 540 31.56 -9.07 20.14
CA SER A 540 31.12 -7.74 19.77
C SER A 540 30.29 -7.10 20.90
N ALA A 541 29.51 -7.89 21.65
CA ALA A 541 28.87 -7.45 22.90
C ALA A 541 29.84 -6.80 23.90
N TRP A 542 31.12 -7.20 23.87
CA TRP A 542 32.20 -6.59 24.63
C TRP A 542 32.51 -5.14 24.18
N ALA A 543 32.55 -4.89 22.87
CA ALA A 543 32.75 -3.56 22.31
C ALA A 543 31.56 -2.62 22.58
N GLU A 544 30.32 -3.13 22.55
CA GLU A 544 29.14 -2.34 22.91
C GLU A 544 29.11 -2.03 24.42
N ALA A 545 29.52 -2.96 25.28
CA ALA A 545 29.69 -2.71 26.71
C ALA A 545 30.73 -1.60 26.97
N ILE A 546 31.85 -1.60 26.24
CA ILE A 546 32.86 -0.52 26.31
C ILE A 546 32.26 0.82 25.83
N TYR A 547 31.52 0.83 24.72
CA TYR A 547 30.87 2.05 24.23
C TYR A 547 29.83 2.59 25.22
N ARG A 548 28.99 1.72 25.79
CA ARG A 548 28.01 2.09 26.82
C ARG A 548 28.70 2.66 28.06
N ALA A 549 29.80 2.05 28.49
CA ALA A 549 30.63 2.56 29.60
C ALA A 549 31.25 3.93 29.26
N TYR A 550 31.66 4.16 28.01
CA TYR A 550 32.20 5.44 27.56
C TYR A 550 31.13 6.55 27.52
N CYS A 551 29.95 6.25 26.99
CA CYS A 551 28.84 7.20 26.92
C CYS A 551 28.22 7.51 28.29
N SER A 552 28.18 6.55 29.22
CA SER A 552 27.74 6.83 30.58
C SER A 552 28.75 7.67 31.35
N TYR A 553 30.06 7.55 31.05
CA TYR A 553 31.09 8.41 31.60
C TYR A 553 31.02 9.85 31.08
N SER A 554 30.69 10.06 29.80
CA SER A 554 30.64 11.41 29.22
C SER A 554 29.42 12.22 29.68
N SER A 555 28.32 11.56 30.08
CA SER A 555 27.14 12.24 30.64
C SER A 555 27.31 12.70 32.10
N TYR A 556 28.36 12.25 32.80
CA TYR A 556 28.70 12.74 34.15
C TYR A 556 29.72 13.90 34.15
N GLY A 557 30.14 14.39 32.99
CA GLY A 557 31.19 15.41 32.86
C GLY A 557 30.76 16.88 32.90
N CYS A 558 29.46 17.19 32.94
CA CYS A 558 28.96 18.58 32.94
C CYS A 558 27.84 18.76 33.97
N GLY A 559 28.16 18.56 35.24
CA GLY A 559 27.24 18.77 36.35
C GLY A 559 27.96 18.77 37.69
N GLY A 560 28.77 19.80 37.94
CA GLY A 560 29.54 19.93 39.17
C GLY A 560 29.79 21.39 39.53
N ASN A 561 28.70 22.10 39.86
CA ASN A 561 28.74 23.36 40.58
C ASN A 561 29.59 23.22 41.85
N GLY A 562 30.36 24.27 42.15
CA GLY A 562 31.13 24.39 43.36
C GLY A 562 30.28 24.22 44.62
N ALA A 563 30.76 23.36 45.51
CA ALA A 563 30.42 23.38 46.91
C ALA A 563 31.73 23.39 47.71
N SER A 564 32.12 24.61 48.09
CA SER A 564 32.77 24.97 49.36
C SER A 564 33.06 23.79 50.31
N LEU A 565 34.32 23.33 50.34
CA LEU A 565 34.90 22.68 51.52
C LEU A 565 35.37 23.77 52.47
N ALA A 566 34.47 24.20 53.36
CA ALA A 566 34.81 24.92 54.58
C ALA A 566 34.79 23.92 55.76
N SER A 567 35.99 23.68 56.31
CA SER A 567 36.31 23.44 57.72
C SER A 567 35.25 22.82 58.67
N GLY A 568 35.65 21.75 59.35
CA GLY A 568 35.39 21.66 60.80
C GLY A 568 35.06 20.28 61.39
N ARG A 569 36.11 19.66 61.95
CA ARG A 569 36.16 18.59 62.98
C ARG A 569 35.75 17.17 62.61
#